data_AF-A0A821UJH7-F1
#
_entry.id   AF-A0A821UJH7-F1
#
_cell.length_a   1.000
_cell.length_b   1.000
_cell.length_c   1.000
_cell.angle_alpha   90.00
_cell.angle_beta   90.00
_cell.angle_gamma   90.00
#
_symmetry.space_group_name_H-M   'P 1'
#
loop_
_entity.id
_entity.type
_entity.pdbx_description
1 polymer ?
#
loop_
_entity_poly.entity_id
_entity_poly.type
_entity_poly.pdbx_seq_one_letter_code
_entity_poly.pdbx_strand_id
1 'polypeptide(L)' 'RIHPADSCKKILENNRRIINDDRIVLHIRSCSEPSPISPYGKDIYSYGILEETIRQTF' A
#
# COMPACT_ATOMS: atom_id res chain seq x y z
N ARG A 1 0.93 7.94 -6.21
CA ARG A 1 0.95 6.52 -5.80
C ARG A 1 1.89 6.41 -4.60
N ILE A 2 1.46 5.75 -3.53
CA ILE A 2 2.27 5.54 -2.32
C ILE A 2 2.83 4.12 -2.41
N HIS A 3 4.12 3.94 -2.07
CA HIS A 3 4.71 2.62 -2.02
C HIS A 3 4.06 1.81 -0.88
N PRO A 4 3.76 0.51 -1.03
CA PRO A 4 3.09 -0.29 0.01
C PRO A 4 3.82 -0.34 1.37
N ALA A 5 5.12 -0.04 1.39
CA ALA A 5 5.93 0.02 2.61
C ALA A 5 5.94 1.41 3.29
N ASP A 6 5.30 2.42 2.68
CA ASP A 6 5.27 3.78 3.19
C ASP A 6 3.85 4.15 3.64
N SER A 7 3.76 4.92 4.73
CA SER A 7 2.50 5.45 5.23
C SER A 7 2.23 6.85 4.71
N CYS A 8 0.95 7.21 4.66
CA CYS A 8 0.49 8.56 4.34
C CYS A 8 1.17 9.62 5.22
N LYS A 9 1.31 9.30 6.51
CA LYS A 9 1.94 10.16 7.51
C LYS A 9 3.42 10.41 7.20
N LYS A 10 4.18 9.35 6.91
CA LYS A 10 5.62 9.44 6.63
C LYS A 10 5.89 10.31 5.40
N ILE A 11 5.06 10.16 4.37
CA ILE A 11 5.17 10.98 3.15
C ILE A 11 4.83 12.44 3.43
N LEU A 12 3.78 12.70 4.21
CA LEU A 12 3.42 14.08 4.58
C LEU A 12 4.53 14.75 5.39
N GLU A 13 5.12 14.07 6.36
CA GLU A 13 6.25 14.58 7.14
C GLU A 13 7.47 14.85 6.25
N ASN A 14 7.79 13.93 5.33
CA ASN A 14 8.89 14.12 4.39
C ASN A 14 8.66 15.34 3.50
N ASN A 15 7.45 15.51 2.97
CA ASN A 15 7.09 16.66 2.14
C ASN A 15 7.17 17.97 2.93
N ARG A 16 6.72 18.00 4.20
CA ARG A 16 6.88 19.18 5.07
C ARG A 16 8.35 19.55 5.23
N ARG A 17 9.23 18.58 5.47
CA ARG A 17 10.68 18.81 5.60
C ARG A 17 11.32 19.32 4.30
N ILE A 18 10.90 18.81 3.15
CA ILE A 18 11.43 19.22 1.85
C ILE A 18 11.02 20.65 1.52
N ILE A 19 9.76 21.00 1.78
CA ILE A 19 9.24 22.34 1.51
C ILE A 19 9.89 23.37 2.45
N ASN A 20 10.03 23.02 3.74
CA ASN A 20 10.71 23.85 4.75
C ASN A 20 10.22 25.32 4.80
N ASP A 21 8.91 25.52 4.61
CA ASP A 21 8.27 26.83 4.71
C ASP A 21 6.98 26.69 5.52
N ASP A 22 6.96 27.31 6.70
CA ASP A 22 5.87 27.23 7.67
C ASP A 22 4.60 27.95 7.22
N ARG A 23 4.68 28.79 6.18
CA ARG A 23 3.52 29.47 5.59
C ARG A 23 2.70 28.53 4.71
N ILE A 24 3.29 27.40 4.30
CA ILE A 24 2.65 26.43 3.41
C ILE A 24 1.93 25.37 4.25
N VAL A 25 0.60 25.38 4.19
CA VAL A 25 -0.25 24.39 4.87
C VAL A 25 -0.61 23.26 3.91
N LEU A 26 -0.17 22.05 4.23
CA LEU A 26 -0.52 20.83 3.49
C LEU A 26 -1.78 20.19 4.08
N HIS A 27 -2.80 20.00 3.24
CA HIS A 27 -4.02 19.27 3.59
C HIS A 27 -4.12 17.96 2.79
N ILE A 28 -4.27 16.84 3.50
CA ILE A 28 -4.60 15.56 2.88
C ILE A 28 -6.11 15.55 2.62
N ARG A 29 -6.52 15.47 1.34
CA ARG A 29 -7.93 15.34 0.97
C ARG A 29 -8.46 13.91 1.11
N SER A 30 -7.62 12.94 0.79
CA SER A 30 -7.90 11.51 0.95
C SER A 30 -6.56 10.77 0.95
N CYS A 31 -6.40 9.82 1.86
CA CYS A 31 -5.27 8.91 1.84
C CYS A 31 -5.70 7.55 2.36
N SER A 32 -5.41 6.52 1.58
CA SER A 32 -5.54 5.14 2.00
C SER A 32 -4.18 4.65 2.44
N GLU A 33 -4.12 4.13 3.66
CA GLU A 33 -2.93 3.40 4.10
C GLU A 33 -2.69 2.20 3.17
N PRO A 34 -1.43 1.79 2.98
CA PRO A 34 -1.12 0.68 2.12
C PRO A 34 -1.81 -0.59 2.60
N SER A 35 -2.36 -1.35 1.65
CA SER A 35 -2.93 -2.66 1.95
C SER A 35 -1.85 -3.56 2.56
N PRO A 36 -2.22 -4.45 3.49
CA PRO A 36 -1.32 -5.48 3.98
C PRO A 36 -0.70 -6.24 2.82
N ILE A 37 0.58 -6.60 2.95
CA ILE A 37 1.23 -7.48 1.98
C ILE A 37 0.53 -8.83 2.02
N SER A 38 -0.07 -9.23 0.89
CA SER A 38 -0.71 -10.53 0.78
C SER A 38 0.32 -11.65 1.00
N PRO A 39 -0.03 -12.71 1.74
CA PRO A 39 0.81 -13.89 1.82
C PRO A 39 1.01 -14.48 0.41
N TYR A 40 2.23 -14.90 0.12
CA TYR A 40 2.63 -15.41 -1.18
C TYR A 40 3.46 -16.69 -0.99
N GLY A 41 3.33 -17.62 -1.92
CA GLY A 41 4.00 -18.93 -1.86
C GLY A 41 3.07 -20.07 -2.24
N LYS A 42 3.63 -21.19 -2.70
CA LYS A 42 2.86 -22.40 -3.06
C LYS A 42 2.32 -23.14 -1.83
N ASP A 43 2.89 -22.86 -0.67
CA ASP A 43 2.49 -23.37 0.65
C ASP A 43 1.29 -22.62 1.24
N ILE A 44 0.88 -21.49 0.63
CA ILE A 44 -0.26 -20.72 1.09
C ILE A 44 -1.57 -21.39 0.66
N TYR A 45 -2.39 -21.78 1.63
CA TYR A 45 -3.66 -22.48 1.40
C TYR A 45 -4.60 -21.75 0.43
N SER A 46 -4.76 -20.43 0.59
CA SER A 46 -5.62 -19.63 -0.30
C SER A 46 -5.06 -19.55 -1.72
N TYR A 47 -3.74 -19.57 -1.89
CA TYR A 47 -3.13 -19.66 -3.21
C TYR A 47 -3.46 -20.99 -3.88
N GLY A 48 -3.36 -22.11 -3.15
CA GLY A 48 -3.70 -23.43 -3.65
C GLY A 48 -5.17 -23.56 -4.10
N ILE A 49 -6.11 -22.99 -3.34
CA ILE A 49 -7.54 -22.94 -3.75
C ILE A 49 -7.71 -22.18 -5.06
N LEU A 50 -7.09 -21.00 -5.18
CA LEU A 50 -7.19 -20.17 -6.38
C LEU A 50 -6.57 -20.89 -7.59
N GLU A 51 -5.41 -21.52 -7.40
CA GLU A 51 -4.75 -22.31 -8.45
C GLU A 51 -5.66 -23.45 -8.95
N GLU A 52 -6.23 -24.24 -8.03
CA GLU A 52 -7.11 -25.36 -8.38
C GLU A 52 -8.38 -24.88 -9.09
N THR A 53 -9.00 -23.81 -8.59
CA THR A 53 -10.23 -23.25 -9.19
C THR A 53 -9.98 -22.79 -10.62
N ILE A 54 -8.83 -22.15 -10.87
CA ILE A 54 -8.45 -21.71 -12.22
C ILE A 54 -8.22 -22.92 -13.12
N ARG A 55 -7.50 -23.95 -12.66
CA ARG A 55 -7.25 -25.19 -13.41
C ARG A 55 -8.53 -25.97 -13.75
N GLN A 56 -9.56 -25.89 -12.91
CA GLN A 56 -10.84 -26.55 -13.16
C GLN A 56 -11.72 -25.78 -14.15
N THR A 57 -11.52 -24.47 -14.30
CA THR A 57 -12.34 -23.60 -15.14
C THR A 57 -11.80 -23.47 -16.57
N PHE A 58 -10.48 -23.61 -16.76
CA PHE A 58 -9.78 -23.46 -18.05
C PHE A 58 -9.01 -24.73 -18.42
#